data_AF-A0A7S0YXB6-F1
#
_entry.id   AF-A0A7S0YXB6-F1
#
_cell.length_a   1.000
_cell.length_b   1.000
_cell.length_c   1.000
_cell.angle_alpha   90.00
_cell.angle_beta   90.00
_cell.angle_gamma   90.00
#
_symmetry.space_group_name_H-M   'P 1'
#
loop_
_entity.id
_entity.type
_entity.pdbx_description
1 polymer ?
#
loop_
_entity_poly.entity_id
_entity_poly.type
_entity_poly.pdbx_seq_one_letter_code
_entity_poly.pdbx_strand_id
1 'polypeptide(L)'
;AALQEASCFATPPGAAPLVQRSAVLAPISPRGAPRGGLAAATRMAAEDRITLAGGLEVSKLGIGAWSWGDSLFWGYDKDMEEDAYLAYKATREAGINLIDTAEVYGGVGKDWGLSEKLCGKFDKRYKDEEKGEGAVIASKFAVIPPRFGREAVVKAVKKSNERLGVDCMDLYQLHWPGFLVDAALWDGLADAADLGLVKSVGVSNYSAK
;
A
#
# COMPACT_ATOMS: atom_id res chain seq x y z
N ALA A 1 -9.66 -33.71 -22.52
CA ALA A 1 -10.77 -34.47 -21.94
C ALA A 1 -10.81 -34.19 -20.45
N ALA A 2 -11.98 -33.75 -19.98
CA ALA A 2 -12.48 -33.75 -18.60
C ALA A 2 -11.66 -33.06 -17.48
N LEU A 3 -12.26 -31.95 -17.04
CA LEU A 3 -12.29 -31.35 -15.70
C LEU A 3 -12.40 -32.38 -14.55
N GLN A 4 -11.83 -32.06 -13.38
CA GLN A 4 -12.52 -32.34 -12.12
C GLN A 4 -12.14 -31.32 -11.04
N GLU A 5 -13.15 -30.56 -10.63
CA GLU A 5 -13.11 -29.58 -9.55
C GLU A 5 -13.21 -30.23 -8.16
N ALA A 6 -12.77 -29.45 -7.17
CA ALA A 6 -13.01 -29.65 -5.76
C ALA A 6 -14.50 -29.50 -5.41
N SER A 7 -14.98 -30.34 -4.48
CA SER A 7 -16.22 -30.08 -3.76
C SER A 7 -16.11 -30.64 -2.35
N CYS A 8 -16.20 -29.76 -1.35
CA CYS A 8 -16.71 -30.09 -0.02
C CYS A 8 -16.99 -28.78 0.73
N PHE A 9 -18.20 -28.26 0.58
CA PHE A 9 -18.90 -27.56 1.66
C PHE A 9 -20.40 -27.80 1.47
N ALA A 10 -20.95 -28.66 2.32
CA ALA A 10 -22.39 -28.88 2.42
C ALA A 10 -23.02 -27.71 3.18
N THR A 11 -24.07 -27.12 2.60
CA THR A 11 -24.97 -26.17 3.28
C THR A 11 -25.96 -26.93 4.17
N PRO A 12 -26.29 -26.44 5.38
CA PRO A 12 -27.29 -27.06 6.23
C PRO A 12 -28.72 -26.84 5.69
N PRO A 13 -29.66 -27.76 5.94
CA PRO A 13 -31.02 -27.70 5.41
C PRO A 13 -31.83 -26.60 6.12
N GLY A 14 -32.40 -25.66 5.35
CA GLY A 14 -33.33 -24.64 5.86
C GLY A 14 -33.31 -23.27 5.19
N ALA A 15 -32.39 -22.99 4.26
CA ALA A 15 -32.35 -21.71 3.56
C ALA A 15 -33.30 -21.67 2.35
N ALA A 16 -34.18 -20.66 2.30
CA ALA A 16 -35.03 -20.36 1.15
C ALA A 16 -34.19 -19.99 -0.10
N PRO A 17 -34.68 -20.26 -1.33
CA PRO A 17 -33.90 -20.02 -2.53
C PRO A 17 -33.69 -18.52 -2.76
N LEU A 18 -32.43 -18.12 -2.93
CA LEU A 18 -32.07 -16.77 -3.37
C LEU A 18 -32.40 -16.62 -4.85
N VAL A 19 -33.42 -15.83 -5.15
CA VAL A 19 -33.73 -15.38 -6.51
C VAL A 19 -32.60 -14.45 -6.97
N GLN A 20 -31.77 -14.91 -7.90
CA GLN A 20 -30.83 -14.05 -8.61
C GLN A 20 -31.61 -13.06 -9.49
N ARG A 21 -31.63 -11.79 -9.07
CA ARG A 21 -31.97 -10.68 -9.97
C ARG A 21 -30.67 -10.17 -10.60
N SER A 22 -30.46 -10.49 -11.88
CA SER A 22 -29.43 -9.84 -12.68
C SER A 22 -29.79 -8.37 -12.86
N ALA A 23 -29.10 -7.48 -12.16
CA ALA A 23 -29.12 -6.06 -12.47
C ALA A 23 -28.16 -5.83 -13.64
N VAL A 24 -28.71 -5.62 -14.83
CA VAL A 24 -27.96 -5.08 -15.97
C VAL A 24 -27.63 -3.63 -15.63
N LEU A 25 -26.38 -3.34 -15.28
CA LEU A 25 -25.88 -1.97 -15.15
C LEU A 25 -25.81 -1.35 -16.55
N ALA A 26 -26.62 -0.32 -16.78
CA ALA A 26 -26.51 0.51 -17.97
C ALA A 26 -25.18 1.29 -17.96
N PRO A 27 -24.55 1.54 -19.11
CA PRO A 27 -23.31 2.30 -19.18
C PRO A 27 -23.55 3.74 -18.71
N ILE A 28 -22.69 4.21 -17.81
CA ILE A 28 -22.68 5.58 -17.34
C ILE A 28 -22.16 6.45 -18.49
N SER A 29 -23.06 7.19 -19.13
CA SER A 29 -22.69 8.25 -20.08
C SER A 29 -21.95 9.37 -19.34
N PRO A 30 -20.88 9.97 -19.91
CA PRO A 30 -20.14 11.03 -19.26
C PRO A 30 -21.00 12.31 -19.27
N ARG A 31 -21.81 12.50 -18.23
CA ARG A 31 -22.36 13.83 -17.96
C ARG A 31 -21.22 14.69 -17.45
N GLY A 32 -20.90 15.73 -18.21
CA GLY A 32 -19.91 16.72 -17.84
C GLY A 32 -20.10 17.17 -16.41
N ALA A 33 -19.07 16.95 -15.59
CA ALA A 33 -19.04 17.44 -14.23
C ALA A 33 -19.18 18.97 -14.26
N PRO A 34 -20.00 19.56 -13.38
CA PRO A 34 -20.03 21.01 -13.25
C PRO A 34 -18.63 21.48 -12.86
N ARG A 35 -18.07 22.42 -13.62
CA ARG A 35 -16.87 23.19 -13.26
C ARG A 35 -17.23 24.14 -12.12
N GLY A 36 -17.64 23.61 -10.97
CA GLY A 36 -17.67 24.34 -9.71
C GLY A 36 -16.26 24.30 -9.14
N GLY A 37 -15.67 25.47 -8.86
CA GLY A 37 -14.39 25.55 -8.19
C GLY A 37 -14.43 24.68 -6.93
N LEU A 38 -13.51 23.73 -6.83
CA LEU A 38 -13.30 22.98 -5.60
C LEU A 38 -13.08 24.04 -4.51
N ALA A 39 -14.01 24.13 -3.55
CA ALA A 39 -13.74 24.92 -2.35
C ALA A 39 -12.37 24.47 -1.84
N ALA A 40 -11.45 25.42 -1.62
CA ALA A 40 -10.10 25.10 -1.18
C ALA A 40 -10.20 24.12 -0.01
N ALA A 41 -9.78 22.88 -0.25
CA ALA A 41 -9.87 21.84 0.77
C ALA A 41 -9.12 22.37 1.99
N THR A 42 -9.78 22.43 3.15
CA THR A 42 -9.12 22.85 4.38
C THR A 42 -7.95 21.90 4.60
N ARG A 43 -6.73 22.42 4.45
CA ARG A 43 -5.51 21.67 4.73
C ARG A 43 -5.55 21.22 6.17
N MET A 44 -5.30 19.93 6.41
CA MET A 44 -5.20 19.39 7.77
C MET A 44 -4.19 20.22 8.56
N ALA A 45 -4.60 20.65 9.77
CA ALA A 45 -3.76 21.44 10.64
C ALA A 45 -2.64 20.56 11.26
N ALA A 46 -1.56 21.20 11.73
CA ALA A 46 -0.45 20.48 12.37
C ALA A 46 -0.89 19.66 13.61
N GLU A 47 -1.99 20.08 14.25
CA GLU A 47 -2.64 19.44 15.42
C GLU A 47 -3.29 18.08 15.10
N ASP A 48 -3.39 17.73 13.81
CA ASP A 48 -3.91 16.45 13.34
C ASP A 48 -2.81 15.42 13.02
N ARG A 49 -1.61 15.64 13.56
CA ARG A 49 -0.53 14.66 13.52
C ARG A 49 -0.48 13.82 14.80
N ILE A 50 0.06 12.62 14.65
CA ILE A 50 0.37 11.70 15.73
C ILE A 50 1.82 11.24 15.59
N THR A 51 2.47 11.05 16.73
CA THR A 51 3.80 10.44 16.82
C THR A 51 3.66 8.93 16.87
N LEU A 52 4.22 8.21 15.90
CA LEU A 52 4.36 6.77 15.96
C LEU A 52 5.48 6.36 16.92
N ALA A 53 5.45 5.11 17.37
CA ALA A 53 6.60 4.51 18.05
C ALA A 53 7.85 4.64 17.16
N GLY A 54 8.93 5.23 17.69
CA GLY A 54 10.12 5.59 16.92
C GLY A 54 10.22 7.07 16.53
N GLY A 55 9.21 7.88 16.83
CA GLY A 55 9.27 9.35 16.69
C GLY A 55 8.85 9.90 15.32
N LEU A 56 8.27 9.07 14.45
CA LEU A 56 7.74 9.52 13.16
C LEU A 56 6.41 10.27 13.34
N GLU A 57 6.36 11.50 12.82
CA GLU A 57 5.15 12.32 12.80
C GLU A 57 4.30 12.05 11.55
N VAL A 58 3.10 11.50 11.72
CA VAL A 58 2.18 11.20 10.62
C VAL A 58 0.82 11.86 10.82
N SER A 59 0.14 12.19 9.74
CA SER A 59 -1.26 12.60 9.78
C SER A 59 -2.15 11.45 10.27
N LYS A 60 -3.21 11.77 11.02
CA LYS A 60 -4.21 10.78 11.50
C LYS A 60 -4.87 9.98 10.36
N LEU A 61 -4.92 10.58 9.17
CA LEU A 61 -5.35 9.93 7.93
C LEU A 61 -4.13 9.66 7.05
N GLY A 62 -4.06 8.49 6.42
CA GLY A 62 -3.09 8.14 5.39
C GLY A 62 -3.79 7.62 4.14
N ILE A 63 -3.03 7.44 3.05
CA ILE A 63 -3.54 6.82 1.83
C ILE A 63 -2.89 5.46 1.62
N GLY A 64 -3.72 4.46 1.33
CA GLY A 64 -3.26 3.15 0.88
C GLY A 64 -3.05 3.15 -0.63
N ALA A 65 -1.85 2.79 -1.08
CA ALA A 65 -1.42 2.83 -2.46
C ALA A 65 -1.64 1.51 -3.23
N TRP A 66 -2.50 0.61 -2.73
CA TRP A 66 -2.72 -0.69 -3.37
C TRP A 66 -3.26 -0.56 -4.81
N SER A 67 -4.17 0.38 -5.06
CA SER A 67 -4.71 0.60 -6.41
C SER A 67 -3.70 1.19 -7.40
N TRP A 68 -2.59 1.73 -6.93
CA TRP A 68 -1.55 2.29 -7.79
C TRP A 68 -0.64 1.17 -8.29
N GLY A 69 -0.80 0.80 -9.56
CA GLY A 69 -0.02 -0.26 -10.20
C GLY A 69 -0.66 -1.65 -10.17
N ASP A 70 -1.84 -1.82 -9.57
CA ASP A 70 -2.51 -3.12 -9.47
C ASP A 70 -3.56 -3.31 -10.59
N SER A 71 -3.18 -4.05 -11.61
CA SER A 71 -4.04 -4.34 -12.77
C SER A 71 -5.08 -5.42 -12.50
N LEU A 72 -4.91 -6.25 -11.46
CA LEU A 72 -5.75 -7.42 -11.21
C LEU A 72 -7.01 -7.07 -10.43
N PHE A 73 -6.85 -6.40 -9.29
CA PHE A 73 -7.93 -6.06 -8.37
C PHE A 73 -8.51 -4.69 -8.65
N TRP A 74 -7.71 -3.76 -9.18
CA TRP A 74 -8.09 -2.37 -9.41
C TRP A 74 -8.14 -1.95 -10.87
N GLY A 75 -7.74 -2.83 -11.80
CA GLY A 75 -7.75 -2.54 -13.23
C GLY A 75 -6.82 -1.39 -13.62
N TYR A 76 -5.75 -1.17 -12.85
CA TYR A 76 -4.76 -0.14 -13.17
C TYR A 76 -4.17 -0.36 -14.57
N ASP A 77 -4.19 0.71 -15.36
CA ASP A 77 -3.46 0.84 -16.61
C ASP A 77 -2.44 1.98 -16.47
N LYS A 78 -1.36 1.93 -17.25
CA LYS A 78 -0.36 3.00 -17.31
C LYS A 78 -0.96 4.34 -17.74
N ASP A 79 -2.02 4.34 -18.54
CA ASP A 79 -2.72 5.57 -18.92
C ASP A 79 -3.39 6.28 -17.72
N MET A 80 -3.57 5.58 -16.59
CA MET A 80 -4.10 6.14 -15.34
C MET A 80 -3.02 6.73 -14.42
N GLU A 81 -1.74 6.68 -14.82
CA GLU A 81 -0.63 7.11 -13.97
C GLU A 81 -0.71 8.61 -13.60
N GLU A 82 -1.16 9.46 -14.54
CA GLU A 82 -1.33 10.89 -14.26
C GLU A 82 -2.48 11.14 -13.27
N ASP A 83 -3.61 10.43 -13.41
CA ASP A 83 -4.72 10.52 -12.47
C ASP A 83 -4.30 10.04 -11.07
N ALA A 84 -3.48 8.99 -10.98
CA ALA A 84 -2.91 8.52 -9.73
C ALA A 84 -1.95 9.56 -9.11
N TYR A 85 -1.14 10.24 -9.93
CA TYR A 85 -0.31 11.36 -9.46
C TYR A 85 -1.16 12.53 -8.96
N LEU A 86 -2.23 12.92 -9.67
CA LEU A 86 -3.12 13.99 -9.23
C LEU A 86 -3.81 13.65 -7.90
N ALA A 87 -4.17 12.37 -7.68
CA ALA A 87 -4.67 11.90 -6.39
C ALA A 87 -3.60 11.99 -5.29
N TYR A 88 -2.35 11.60 -5.57
CA TYR A 88 -1.22 11.78 -4.67
C TYR A 88 -1.02 13.26 -4.32
N LYS A 89 -0.98 14.14 -5.32
CA LYS A 89 -0.80 15.59 -5.16
C LYS A 89 -1.89 16.20 -4.28
N ALA A 90 -3.16 15.91 -4.59
CA ALA A 90 -4.30 16.39 -3.81
C ALA A 90 -4.24 15.92 -2.34
N THR A 91 -3.80 14.67 -2.11
CA THR A 91 -3.56 14.12 -0.77
C THR A 91 -2.52 14.95 0.00
N ARG A 92 -1.38 15.24 -0.65
CA ARG A 92 -0.29 16.03 -0.04
C ARG A 92 -0.70 17.50 0.19
N GLU A 93 -1.40 18.12 -0.75
CA GLU A 93 -1.93 19.48 -0.62
C GLU A 93 -2.94 19.60 0.53
N ALA A 94 -3.73 18.54 0.78
CA ALA A 94 -4.61 18.43 1.94
C ALA A 94 -3.87 18.24 3.27
N GLY A 95 -2.54 18.11 3.28
CA GLY A 95 -1.71 18.00 4.49
C GLY A 95 -1.48 16.56 4.98
N ILE A 96 -2.04 15.56 4.29
CA ILE A 96 -1.82 14.14 4.57
C ILE A 96 -0.39 13.77 4.17
N ASN A 97 0.37 13.12 5.06
CA ASN A 97 1.75 12.72 4.78
C ASN A 97 2.04 11.23 4.88
N LEU A 98 1.11 10.41 5.36
CA LEU A 98 1.32 8.97 5.40
C LEU A 98 0.86 8.32 4.09
N ILE A 99 1.81 7.68 3.40
CA ILE A 99 1.56 6.88 2.20
C ILE A 99 1.93 5.43 2.51
N ASP A 100 0.95 4.54 2.47
CA ASP A 100 1.11 3.13 2.80
C ASP A 100 1.11 2.28 1.52
N THR A 101 2.20 1.57 1.27
CA THR A 101 2.38 0.66 0.13
C THR A 101 2.88 -0.71 0.60
N ALA A 102 3.21 -1.62 -0.31
CA ALA A 102 3.85 -2.89 -0.02
C ALA A 102 4.61 -3.39 -1.25
N GLU A 103 5.64 -4.21 -1.05
CA GLU A 103 6.39 -4.80 -2.16
C GLU A 103 5.57 -5.76 -3.03
N VAL A 104 4.43 -6.24 -2.52
CA VAL A 104 3.47 -7.07 -3.24
C VAL A 104 2.37 -6.27 -3.91
N TYR A 105 2.28 -4.96 -3.65
CA TYR A 105 1.33 -4.11 -4.36
C TYR A 105 1.85 -3.78 -5.75
N GLY A 106 1.00 -4.05 -6.74
CA GLY A 106 1.39 -4.16 -8.13
C GLY A 106 0.81 -5.44 -8.71
N GLY A 107 0.57 -5.47 -10.02
CA GLY A 107 0.01 -6.63 -10.71
C GLY A 107 0.77 -7.95 -10.46
N VAL A 108 0.23 -9.06 -10.95
CA VAL A 108 0.77 -10.39 -10.65
C VAL A 108 2.14 -10.62 -11.30
N GLY A 109 3.07 -11.22 -10.55
CA GLY A 109 4.33 -11.74 -11.10
C GLY A 109 5.39 -10.65 -11.27
N LYS A 110 5.63 -10.20 -12.51
CA LYS A 110 6.73 -9.27 -12.81
C LYS A 110 6.48 -7.84 -12.32
N ASP A 111 5.23 -7.52 -12.01
CA ASP A 111 4.79 -6.17 -11.65
C ASP A 111 4.71 -5.95 -10.13
N TRP A 112 5.12 -6.94 -9.31
CA TRP A 112 5.27 -6.74 -7.87
C TRP A 112 6.20 -5.56 -7.57
N GLY A 113 5.73 -4.68 -6.67
CA GLY A 113 6.43 -3.48 -6.25
C GLY A 113 6.26 -2.31 -7.23
N LEU A 114 5.36 -2.41 -8.22
CA LEU A 114 5.01 -1.25 -9.05
C LEU A 114 4.42 -0.11 -8.21
N SER A 115 3.63 -0.43 -7.17
CA SER A 115 3.12 0.58 -6.24
C SER A 115 4.24 1.35 -5.55
N GLU A 116 5.30 0.67 -5.08
CA GLU A 116 6.48 1.33 -4.49
C GLU A 116 7.18 2.23 -5.50
N LYS A 117 7.34 1.78 -6.76
CA LYS A 117 7.95 2.61 -7.83
C LYS A 117 7.12 3.87 -8.10
N LEU A 118 5.80 3.74 -8.14
CA LEU A 118 4.89 4.87 -8.34
C LEU A 118 4.93 5.83 -7.16
N CYS A 119 4.89 5.33 -5.93
CA CYS A 119 5.00 6.16 -4.72
C CYS A 119 6.30 6.97 -4.70
N GLY A 120 7.44 6.34 -4.99
CA GLY A 120 8.74 7.01 -5.06
C GLY A 120 8.78 8.06 -6.17
N LYS A 121 8.26 7.73 -7.35
CA LYS A 121 8.15 8.65 -8.48
C LYS A 121 7.26 9.86 -8.15
N PHE A 122 6.10 9.63 -7.54
CA PHE A 122 5.15 10.68 -7.18
C PHE A 122 5.71 11.58 -6.09
N ASP A 123 6.36 11.03 -5.06
CA ASP A 123 6.99 11.84 -4.02
C ASP A 123 8.12 12.71 -4.58
N LYS A 124 8.96 12.15 -5.44
CA LYS A 124 10.00 12.93 -6.13
C LYS A 124 9.38 14.07 -6.96
N ARG A 125 8.40 13.76 -7.80
CA ARG A 125 7.72 14.75 -8.66
C ARG A 125 7.06 15.86 -7.82
N TYR A 126 6.39 15.50 -6.72
CA TYR A 126 5.76 16.45 -5.82
C TYR A 126 6.79 17.39 -5.17
N LYS A 127 7.92 16.88 -4.69
CA LYS A 127 9.00 17.71 -4.13
C LYS A 127 9.59 18.67 -5.16
N ASP A 128 9.76 18.20 -6.40
CA ASP A 128 10.29 19.01 -7.50
C ASP A 128 9.31 20.13 -7.91
N GLU A 129 7.99 19.85 -7.93
CA GLU A 129 6.94 20.81 -8.32
C GLU A 129 6.57 21.79 -7.20
N GLU A 130 6.33 21.31 -5.98
CA GLU A 130 5.73 22.08 -4.88
C GLU A 130 6.75 22.57 -3.85
N LYS A 131 8.03 22.19 -3.98
CA LYS A 131 9.11 22.50 -3.01
C LYS A 131 8.76 22.13 -1.57
N GLY A 132 7.88 21.15 -1.39
CA GLY A 132 7.41 20.67 -0.10
C GLY A 132 8.30 19.59 0.50
N GLU A 133 8.00 19.21 1.74
CA GLU A 133 8.60 18.04 2.37
C GLU A 133 8.11 16.76 1.71
N GLY A 134 8.94 15.71 1.75
CA GLY A 134 8.55 14.37 1.33
C GLY A 134 7.43 13.80 2.19
N ALA A 135 6.70 12.85 1.62
CA ALA A 135 5.80 12.01 2.41
C ALA A 135 6.58 11.12 3.39
N VAL A 136 5.88 10.69 4.44
CA VAL A 136 6.28 9.53 5.24
C VAL A 136 5.77 8.29 4.50
N ILE A 137 6.69 7.48 3.98
CA ILE A 137 6.35 6.29 3.20
C ILE A 137 6.53 5.04 4.07
N ALA A 138 5.45 4.26 4.16
CA ALA A 138 5.42 2.97 4.82
C ALA A 138 5.34 1.85 3.77
N SER A 139 6.22 0.85 3.86
CA SER A 139 6.11 -0.38 3.04
C SER A 139 6.14 -1.64 3.90
N LYS A 140 5.89 -2.78 3.27
CA LYS A 140 5.68 -4.07 3.94
C LYS A 140 6.45 -5.19 3.25
N PHE A 141 7.05 -6.05 4.07
CA PHE A 141 7.64 -7.34 3.70
C PHE A 141 6.57 -8.42 3.64
N ALA A 142 6.44 -9.08 2.50
CA ALA A 142 5.59 -10.24 2.32
C ALA A 142 6.37 -11.53 2.62
N VAL A 143 5.88 -12.28 3.61
CA VAL A 143 6.44 -13.57 4.03
C VAL A 143 6.03 -14.66 3.05
N ILE A 144 6.65 -14.67 1.87
CA ILE A 144 6.38 -15.63 0.78
C ILE A 144 7.57 -16.58 0.62
N PRO A 145 7.38 -17.92 0.55
CA PRO A 145 8.47 -18.86 0.33
C PRO A 145 9.29 -18.54 -0.94
N PRO A 146 10.63 -18.69 -0.92
CA PRO A 146 11.48 -19.19 0.18
C PRO A 146 12.10 -18.07 1.05
N ARG A 147 11.38 -16.98 1.34
CA ARG A 147 11.91 -15.80 2.06
C ARG A 147 11.82 -15.95 3.57
N PHE A 148 12.67 -16.83 4.10
CA PHE A 148 12.71 -17.13 5.53
C PHE A 148 13.90 -16.47 6.21
N GLY A 149 13.68 -15.96 7.43
CA GLY A 149 14.73 -15.48 8.32
C GLY A 149 15.22 -14.05 8.08
N ARG A 150 16.19 -13.67 8.90
CA ARG A 150 16.71 -12.30 9.09
C ARG A 150 17.17 -11.63 7.79
N GLU A 151 18.02 -12.32 7.04
CA GLU A 151 18.61 -11.79 5.81
C GLU A 151 17.56 -11.52 4.73
N ALA A 152 16.46 -12.29 4.71
CA ALA A 152 15.40 -12.11 3.74
C ALA A 152 14.72 -10.74 3.92
N VAL A 153 14.52 -10.30 5.17
CA VAL A 153 13.95 -8.98 5.50
C VAL A 153 14.92 -7.88 5.08
N VAL A 154 16.20 -7.96 5.47
CA VAL A 154 17.21 -6.94 5.12
C VAL A 154 17.36 -6.80 3.60
N LYS A 155 17.41 -7.92 2.87
CA LYS A 155 17.46 -7.91 1.39
C LYS A 155 16.22 -7.30 0.77
N ALA A 156 15.05 -7.51 1.38
CA ALA A 156 13.80 -6.97 0.88
C ALA A 156 13.70 -5.46 1.08
N VAL A 157 14.08 -4.95 2.25
CA VAL A 157 14.13 -3.50 2.53
C VAL A 157 15.00 -2.81 1.50
N LYS A 158 16.21 -3.32 1.22
CA LYS A 158 17.10 -2.75 0.21
C LYS A 158 16.43 -2.66 -1.16
N LYS A 159 15.73 -3.72 -1.59
CA LYS A 159 14.99 -3.71 -2.86
C LYS A 159 13.79 -2.76 -2.85
N SER A 160 13.11 -2.61 -1.71
CA SER A 160 12.03 -1.63 -1.56
C SER A 160 12.58 -0.20 -1.64
N ASN A 161 13.70 0.08 -0.97
CA ASN A 161 14.42 1.35 -1.04
C ASN A 161 14.86 1.69 -2.48
N GLU A 162 15.39 0.70 -3.22
CA GLU A 162 15.70 0.84 -4.65
C GLU A 162 14.47 1.20 -5.49
N ARG A 163 13.33 0.53 -5.26
CA ARG A 163 12.08 0.81 -6.00
C ARG A 163 11.52 2.20 -5.68
N LEU A 164 11.60 2.62 -4.41
CA LEU A 164 11.17 3.95 -3.97
C LEU A 164 12.16 5.06 -4.36
N GLY A 165 13.41 4.72 -4.66
CA GLY A 165 14.47 5.69 -4.93
C GLY A 165 14.89 6.47 -3.68
N VAL A 166 14.95 5.79 -2.53
CA VAL A 166 15.38 6.36 -1.23
C VAL A 166 16.49 5.51 -0.62
N ASP A 167 17.38 6.12 0.17
CA ASP A 167 18.42 5.38 0.90
C ASP A 167 17.88 4.76 2.20
N CYS A 168 16.94 5.46 2.85
CA CYS A 168 16.35 5.10 4.13
C CYS A 168 14.83 5.33 4.07
N MET A 169 14.04 4.27 4.26
CA MET A 169 12.57 4.36 4.31
C MET A 169 12.11 4.84 5.69
N ASP A 170 10.96 5.50 5.77
CA ASP A 170 10.43 5.92 7.06
C ASP A 170 9.95 4.73 7.90
N LEU A 171 9.03 3.92 7.37
CA LEU A 171 8.43 2.82 8.12
C LEU A 171 8.43 1.51 7.30
N TYR A 172 8.93 0.42 7.90
CA TYR A 172 8.91 -0.90 7.26
C TYR A 172 8.29 -1.95 8.16
N GLN A 173 7.35 -2.72 7.61
CA GLN A 173 6.50 -3.61 8.41
C GLN A 173 6.55 -5.06 7.92
N LEU A 174 6.37 -6.04 8.82
CA LEU A 174 5.97 -7.37 8.37
C LEU A 174 4.50 -7.35 7.95
N HIS A 175 4.20 -7.78 6.72
CA HIS A 175 2.85 -7.72 6.17
C HIS A 175 1.92 -8.74 6.84
N TRP A 176 2.43 -9.93 7.14
CA TRP A 176 1.70 -11.01 7.80
C TRP A 176 2.63 -11.77 8.75
N PRO A 177 2.09 -12.49 9.75
CA PRO A 177 2.86 -13.45 10.54
C PRO A 177 3.43 -14.57 9.66
N GLY A 178 4.72 -14.83 9.82
CA GLY A 178 5.39 -16.03 9.35
C GLY A 178 5.12 -17.16 10.33
N PHE A 179 4.13 -17.99 10.02
CA PHE A 179 3.60 -19.13 10.79
C PHE A 179 4.59 -19.89 11.72
N LEU A 180 5.90 -19.96 11.40
CA LEU A 180 6.95 -20.59 12.22
C LEU A 180 8.31 -19.84 12.25
N VAL A 181 8.40 -18.62 11.71
CA VAL A 181 9.69 -17.93 11.49
C VAL A 181 9.72 -16.50 12.04
N ASP A 182 8.70 -16.09 12.80
CA ASP A 182 8.52 -14.70 13.24
C ASP A 182 9.70 -14.13 13.99
N ALA A 183 10.30 -14.87 14.93
CA ALA A 183 11.45 -14.36 15.69
C ALA A 183 12.61 -13.91 14.78
N ALA A 184 12.96 -14.75 13.79
CA ALA A 184 14.02 -14.40 12.84
C ALA A 184 13.63 -13.26 11.89
N LEU A 185 12.34 -13.09 11.60
CA LEU A 185 11.84 -11.96 10.81
C LEU A 185 11.86 -10.66 11.62
N TRP A 186 11.51 -10.70 12.90
CA TRP A 186 11.62 -9.56 13.82
C TRP A 186 13.07 -9.14 14.02
N ASP A 187 13.98 -10.10 14.19
CA ASP A 187 15.42 -9.83 14.22
C ASP A 187 15.91 -9.19 12.92
N GLY A 188 15.26 -9.49 11.79
CA GLY A 188 15.53 -8.87 10.49
C GLY A 188 15.03 -7.44 10.37
N LEU A 189 13.90 -7.11 11.00
CA LEU A 189 13.45 -5.73 11.14
C LEU A 189 14.40 -4.92 12.03
N ALA A 190 14.84 -5.49 13.15
CA ALA A 190 15.81 -4.85 14.04
C ALA A 190 17.12 -4.56 13.29
N ASP A 191 17.65 -5.55 12.55
CA ASP A 191 18.84 -5.35 11.71
C ASP A 191 18.65 -4.25 10.67
N ALA A 192 17.48 -4.18 10.02
CA ALA A 192 17.22 -3.14 9.03
C ALA A 192 17.25 -1.73 9.64
N ALA A 193 16.76 -1.58 10.89
CA ALA A 193 16.85 -0.33 11.62
C ALA A 193 18.30 -0.01 12.04
N ASP A 194 19.02 -0.98 12.61
CA ASP A 194 20.42 -0.81 13.04
C ASP A 194 21.36 -0.46 11.87
N LEU A 195 21.09 -1.02 10.68
CA LEU A 195 21.81 -0.70 9.44
C LEU A 195 21.40 0.64 8.81
N GLY A 196 20.45 1.37 9.39
CA GLY A 196 19.97 2.65 8.88
C GLY A 196 19.14 2.55 7.58
N LEU A 197 18.65 1.36 7.24
CA LEU A 197 17.84 1.15 6.02
C LEU A 197 16.40 1.64 6.20
N VAL A 198 15.94 1.73 7.45
CA VAL A 198 14.62 2.21 7.83
C VAL A 198 14.67 3.00 9.15
N LYS A 199 13.85 4.04 9.28
CA LYS A 199 13.76 4.86 10.52
C LYS A 199 12.94 4.19 11.62
N SER A 200 11.90 3.44 11.25
CA SER A 200 11.02 2.74 12.20
C SER A 200 10.50 1.44 11.62
N VAL A 201 10.13 0.50 12.48
CA VAL A 201 9.63 -0.81 12.09
C VAL A 201 8.29 -1.12 12.73
N GLY A 202 7.52 -2.02 12.11
CA GLY A 202 6.23 -2.44 12.65
C GLY A 202 5.80 -3.82 12.16
N VAL A 203 4.60 -4.22 12.54
CA VAL A 203 3.99 -5.49 12.14
C VAL A 203 2.52 -5.28 11.80
N SER A 204 2.00 -6.08 10.88
CA SER A 204 0.60 -6.08 10.46
C SER A 204 0.03 -7.49 10.53
N ASN A 205 -1.26 -7.59 10.90
CA ASN A 205 -1.98 -8.85 11.06
C ASN A 205 -1.46 -9.77 12.19
N TYR A 206 -0.82 -9.20 13.23
CA TYR A 206 -0.42 -9.93 14.44
C TYR A 206 -1.49 -9.80 15.54
N SER A 207 -1.66 -10.85 16.33
CA SER A 207 -2.45 -10.79 17.56
C SER A 207 -1.63 -10.19 18.70
N ALA A 208 -2.31 -9.54 19.65
CA ALA A 208 -1.70 -9.10 20.91
C ALA A 208 -1.43 -10.25 21.90
N LYS A 209 -1.82 -11.48 21.53
CA LYS A 209 -1.72 -12.71 22.33
C LYS A 209 -1.04 -13.78 21.51
#